data_AF-A0AA43LZX5-F1
#
_entry.id   AF-A0AA43LZX5-F1
#
_cell.length_a   1.000
_cell.length_b   1.000
_cell.length_c   1.000
_cell.angle_alpha   90.00
_cell.angle_beta   90.00
_cell.angle_gamma   90.00
#
_symmetry.space_group_name_H-M   'P 1'
#
loop_
_entity.id
_entity.type
_entity.pdbx_description
1 polymer ?
#
loop_
_entity_poly.entity_id
_entity_poly.type
_entity_poly.pdbx_seq_one_letter_code
_entity_poly.pdbx_strand_id
1 'polypeptide(L)'
;MRDRELPQHQAAVCDKELLEELSEAERDEFTSIAVVQTRTAWERYNREIVSALQLSDNGFMDRIKAAGKYPFSFDADRMAPFLKPSLILTGRQDSMTGYRDAWRLLDLYPHATFAVLDRAGHNLHMEQEELLGAMVKDWLSRTGEGMLT
;
A
#
# COMPACT_ATOMS: atom_id res chain seq x y z
N MET A 1 10.25 14.77 -11.49
CA MET A 1 9.70 14.08 -10.31
C MET A 1 10.08 14.91 -9.11
N ARG A 2 9.15 15.22 -8.21
CA ARG A 2 9.51 15.81 -6.90
C ARG A 2 10.35 14.78 -6.13
N ASP A 3 11.25 15.24 -5.27
CA ASP A 3 11.95 14.35 -4.35
C ASP A 3 10.92 13.67 -3.44
N ARG A 4 11.00 12.34 -3.38
CA ARG A 4 10.08 11.50 -2.62
C ARG A 4 10.65 11.23 -1.24
N GLU A 5 9.83 11.33 -0.22
CA GLU A 5 10.24 11.04 1.15
C GLU A 5 9.86 9.60 1.53
N LEU A 6 10.78 8.66 1.26
CA LEU A 6 10.57 7.23 1.48
C LEU A 6 11.42 6.70 2.65
N PRO A 7 10.87 5.85 3.53
CA PRO A 7 11.67 5.10 4.47
C PRO A 7 12.52 4.06 3.73
N GLN A 8 13.64 3.65 4.34
CA GLN A 8 14.35 2.46 3.90
C GLN A 8 13.48 1.23 4.16
N HIS A 9 13.50 0.26 3.23
CA HIS A 9 12.85 -1.04 3.46
C HIS A 9 13.49 -1.72 4.67
N GLN A 10 12.66 -2.20 5.59
CA GLN A 10 13.10 -2.91 6.78
C GLN A 10 12.00 -3.86 7.27
N ALA A 11 12.37 -5.12 7.56
CA ALA A 11 11.49 -6.06 8.22
C ALA A 11 11.17 -5.58 9.64
N ALA A 12 9.88 -5.45 9.97
CA ALA A 12 9.40 -5.18 11.31
C ALA A 12 9.15 -6.47 12.09
N VAL A 13 8.86 -7.57 11.39
CA VAL A 13 8.63 -8.92 11.93
C VAL A 13 9.28 -9.91 11.00
N CYS A 14 10.02 -10.87 11.55
CA CYS A 14 10.74 -11.88 10.79
C CYS A 14 10.60 -13.24 11.45
N ASP A 15 9.95 -14.18 10.76
CA ASP A 15 9.92 -15.60 11.09
C ASP A 15 11.09 -16.30 10.36
N LYS A 16 12.18 -16.56 11.07
CA LYS A 16 13.39 -17.12 10.47
C LYS A 16 13.20 -18.56 9.99
N GLU A 17 12.41 -19.35 10.71
CA GLU A 17 12.17 -20.76 10.37
C GLU A 17 11.45 -20.84 9.01
N LEU A 18 10.45 -19.98 8.80
CA LEU A 18 9.81 -19.85 7.49
C LEU A 18 10.83 -19.49 6.40
N LEU A 19 11.66 -18.47 6.62
CA LEU A 19 12.60 -18.00 5.57
C LEU A 19 13.66 -19.07 5.21
N GLU A 20 13.97 -19.99 6.12
CA GLU A 20 14.84 -21.13 5.85
C GLU A 20 14.14 -22.23 5.03
N GLU A 21 12.81 -22.33 5.11
CA GLU A 21 12.00 -23.26 4.30
C GLU A 21 11.81 -22.79 2.85
N LEU A 22 11.78 -21.49 2.62
CA LEU A 22 11.59 -20.92 1.28
C LEU A 22 12.81 -21.16 0.38
N SER A 23 12.57 -21.34 -0.91
CA SER A 23 13.66 -21.26 -1.89
C SER A 23 14.29 -19.87 -1.88
N GLU A 24 15.53 -19.76 -2.35
CA GLU A 24 16.24 -18.48 -2.42
C GLU A 24 15.46 -17.43 -3.22
N ALA A 25 14.90 -17.82 -4.36
CA ALA A 25 14.09 -16.93 -5.19
C ALA A 25 12.82 -16.45 -4.49
N GLU A 26 12.08 -17.34 -3.84
CA GLU A 26 10.85 -16.99 -3.09
C GLU A 26 11.16 -16.06 -1.91
N ARG A 27 12.22 -16.37 -1.16
CA ARG A 27 12.66 -15.56 -0.03
C ARG A 27 13.07 -14.17 -0.50
N ASP A 28 13.89 -14.07 -1.54
CA ASP A 28 14.38 -12.77 -2.02
C ASP A 28 13.22 -11.92 -2.53
N GLU A 29 12.30 -12.51 -3.30
CA GLU A 29 11.13 -11.79 -3.80
C GLU A 29 10.22 -11.31 -2.65
N PHE A 30 9.85 -12.20 -1.73
CA PHE A 30 8.99 -11.89 -0.60
C PHE A 30 9.61 -10.84 0.33
N THR A 31 10.87 -11.03 0.71
CA THR A 31 11.56 -10.14 1.66
C THR A 31 11.94 -8.80 1.05
N SER A 32 11.98 -8.67 -0.29
CA SER A 32 12.21 -7.38 -0.97
C SER A 32 11.11 -6.34 -0.72
N ILE A 33 9.90 -6.80 -0.35
CA ILE A 33 8.72 -5.94 -0.21
C ILE A 33 8.01 -6.09 1.14
N ALA A 34 7.92 -7.30 1.69
CA ALA A 34 7.20 -7.55 2.93
C ALA A 34 7.98 -7.04 4.14
N VAL A 35 7.28 -6.36 5.04
CA VAL A 35 7.81 -5.93 6.35
C VAL A 35 7.31 -6.82 7.48
N VAL A 36 6.21 -7.54 7.27
CA VAL A 36 5.75 -8.63 8.16
C VAL A 36 5.99 -9.97 7.47
N GLN A 37 7.12 -10.59 7.79
CA GLN A 37 7.59 -11.81 7.14
C GLN A 37 7.21 -13.03 7.98
N THR A 38 5.93 -13.36 8.00
CA THR A 38 5.34 -14.50 8.74
C THR A 38 4.73 -15.50 7.77
N ARG A 39 4.48 -16.75 8.22
CA ARG A 39 3.91 -17.80 7.36
C ARG A 39 2.59 -17.37 6.72
N THR A 40 1.69 -16.79 7.52
CA THR A 40 0.41 -16.27 7.02
C THR A 40 0.61 -15.21 5.95
N ALA A 41 1.53 -14.26 6.15
CA ALA A 41 1.81 -13.23 5.15
C ALA A 41 2.40 -13.81 3.87
N TRP A 42 3.30 -14.79 3.96
CA TRP A 42 3.85 -15.51 2.81
C TRP A 42 2.77 -16.25 2.02
N GLU A 43 1.90 -17.01 2.70
CA GLU A 43 0.82 -17.76 2.05
C GLU A 43 -0.14 -16.83 1.30
N ARG A 44 -0.45 -15.66 1.86
CA ARG A 44 -1.24 -14.63 1.17
C ARG A 44 -0.46 -14.01 0.01
N TYR A 45 0.81 -13.65 0.21
CA TYR A 45 1.66 -13.07 -0.84
C TYR A 45 1.74 -14.00 -2.06
N ASN A 46 2.00 -15.29 -1.85
CA ASN A 46 2.08 -16.26 -2.93
C ASN A 46 0.74 -16.41 -3.66
N ARG A 47 -0.36 -16.47 -2.91
CA ARG A 47 -1.71 -16.64 -3.47
C ARG A 47 -2.22 -15.40 -4.20
N GLU A 48 -1.99 -14.21 -3.66
CA GLU A 48 -2.63 -12.95 -4.09
C GLU A 48 -1.72 -12.11 -5.00
N ILE A 49 -0.40 -12.15 -4.79
CA ILE A 49 0.57 -11.31 -5.52
C ILE A 49 1.33 -12.12 -6.57
N VAL A 50 2.02 -13.19 -6.18
CA VAL A 50 2.85 -13.98 -7.13
C VAL A 50 2.01 -14.53 -8.27
N SER A 51 0.84 -15.10 -7.96
CA SER A 51 -0.10 -15.60 -8.96
C SER A 51 -0.55 -14.51 -9.95
N ALA A 52 -0.77 -13.28 -9.48
CA ALA A 52 -1.16 -12.15 -10.31
C ALA A 52 0.01 -11.66 -11.18
N LEU A 53 1.22 -11.64 -10.64
CA LEU A 53 2.44 -11.26 -11.38
C LEU A 53 2.71 -12.23 -12.53
N GLN A 54 2.49 -13.54 -12.33
CA GLN A 54 2.63 -14.55 -13.38
C GLN A 54 1.66 -14.37 -14.55
N LEU A 55 0.50 -13.75 -14.32
CA LEU A 55 -0.51 -13.47 -15.34
C LEU A 55 -0.36 -12.07 -15.97
N SER A 56 0.58 -11.25 -15.48
CA SER A 56 0.69 -9.86 -15.88
C SER A 56 1.34 -9.67 -17.27
N ASP A 57 0.85 -8.69 -18.04
CA ASP A 57 1.48 -8.25 -19.29
C ASP A 57 2.64 -7.29 -18.97
N ASN A 58 3.83 -7.87 -18.77
CA ASN A 58 5.04 -7.10 -18.49
C ASN A 58 5.36 -6.09 -19.60
N GLY A 59 5.12 -6.44 -20.87
CA GLY A 59 5.36 -5.52 -21.98
C GLY A 59 4.46 -4.29 -21.94
N PHE A 60 3.20 -4.44 -21.51
CA PHE A 60 2.31 -3.30 -21.26
C PHE A 60 2.74 -2.48 -20.05
N MET A 61 3.10 -3.12 -18.94
CA MET A 61 3.58 -2.45 -17.75
C MET A 61 4.83 -1.60 -18.02
N ASP A 62 5.77 -2.10 -18.81
CA ASP A 62 6.97 -1.37 -19.22
C ASP A 62 6.63 -0.15 -20.07
N ARG A 63 5.63 -0.23 -20.95
CA ARG A 63 5.18 0.93 -21.74
C ARG A 63 4.59 2.03 -20.88
N ILE A 64 3.87 1.69 -19.80
CA ILE A 64 3.33 2.66 -18.84
C ILE A 64 4.44 3.26 -17.98
N LYS A 65 5.36 2.43 -17.49
CA LYS A 65 6.48 2.85 -16.63
C LYS A 65 7.59 3.58 -17.39
N ALA A 66 7.59 3.53 -18.73
CA ALA A 66 8.55 4.24 -19.56
C ALA A 66 8.62 5.73 -19.19
N ALA A 67 9.84 6.25 -19.12
CA ALA A 67 10.12 7.60 -18.64
C ALA A 67 9.21 8.65 -19.31
N GLY A 68 8.60 9.50 -18.49
CA GLY A 68 7.70 10.57 -18.93
C GLY A 68 6.26 10.16 -19.23
N LYS A 69 5.91 8.86 -19.17
CA LYS A 69 4.54 8.38 -19.43
C LYS A 69 3.75 7.99 -18.19
N TYR A 70 4.43 7.77 -17.06
CA TYR A 70 3.81 7.32 -15.82
C TYR A 70 2.96 8.42 -15.13
N PRO A 71 3.42 9.68 -15.01
CA PRO A 71 2.60 10.73 -14.42
C PRO A 71 1.39 11.08 -15.30
N PHE A 72 0.31 11.56 -14.69
CA PHE A 72 -0.81 12.13 -15.44
C PHE A 72 -0.35 13.34 -16.28
N SER A 73 -1.06 13.58 -17.39
CA SER A 73 -0.84 14.75 -18.25
C SER A 73 -1.34 16.07 -17.64
N PHE A 74 -1.99 16.01 -16.47
CA PHE A 74 -2.47 17.14 -15.69
C PHE A 74 -1.99 17.05 -14.23
N ASP A 75 -2.03 18.17 -13.53
CA ASP A 75 -1.67 18.23 -12.10
C ASP A 75 -2.80 17.65 -11.24
N ALA A 76 -2.65 16.40 -10.83
CA ALA A 76 -3.64 15.70 -10.00
C ALA A 76 -3.75 16.30 -8.57
N ASP A 77 -2.77 17.09 -8.14
CA ASP A 77 -2.82 17.78 -6.84
C ASP A 77 -3.67 19.07 -6.89
N ARG A 78 -4.12 19.48 -8.09
CA ARG A 78 -4.94 20.70 -8.30
C ARG A 78 -6.39 20.38 -8.62
N MET A 79 -6.97 19.44 -7.88
CA MET A 79 -8.37 19.07 -8.01
C MET A 79 -9.26 19.81 -7.00
N ALA A 80 -10.56 19.89 -7.27
CA ALA A 80 -11.51 20.37 -6.29
C ALA A 80 -11.55 19.41 -5.09
N PRO A 81 -11.74 19.90 -3.85
CA PRO A 81 -11.81 19.05 -2.68
C PRO A 81 -12.92 17.98 -2.79
N PHE A 82 -12.61 16.77 -2.36
CA PHE A 82 -13.56 15.67 -2.26
C PHE A 82 -14.24 15.70 -0.89
N LEU A 83 -15.50 16.12 -0.87
CA LEU A 83 -16.25 16.42 0.36
C LEU A 83 -17.00 15.22 0.95
N LYS A 84 -16.73 13.98 0.52
CA LYS A 84 -17.39 12.78 1.07
C LYS A 84 -16.44 12.01 1.99
N PRO A 85 -16.95 11.09 2.82
CA PRO A 85 -16.11 10.30 3.72
C PRO A 85 -15.05 9.52 2.94
N SER A 86 -13.81 9.66 3.37
CA SER A 86 -12.66 8.96 2.78
C SER A 86 -11.86 8.24 3.85
N LEU A 87 -11.04 7.30 3.39
CA LEU A 87 -10.08 6.57 4.19
C LEU A 87 -8.77 6.48 3.43
N ILE A 88 -7.69 6.95 4.04
CA ILE A 88 -6.32 6.88 3.50
C ILE A 88 -5.48 6.10 4.50
N LEU A 89 -5.04 4.91 4.09
CA LEU A 89 -4.20 4.03 4.90
C LEU A 89 -2.81 3.95 4.29
N THR A 90 -1.79 4.09 5.13
CA THR A 90 -0.40 4.03 4.71
C THR A 90 0.41 3.18 5.68
N GLY A 91 1.41 2.48 5.15
CA GLY A 91 2.37 1.74 5.96
C GLY A 91 3.47 2.66 6.50
N ARG A 92 3.80 2.53 7.79
CA ARG A 92 4.93 3.26 8.38
C ARG A 92 6.26 2.88 7.74
N GLN A 93 6.41 1.63 7.34
CA GLN A 93 7.60 1.05 6.70
C GLN A 93 7.43 0.86 5.18
N ASP A 94 6.44 1.51 4.56
CA ASP A 94 6.25 1.42 3.10
C ASP A 94 7.39 2.17 2.38
N SER A 95 8.38 1.43 1.89
CA SER A 95 9.50 1.96 1.11
C SER A 95 9.17 2.19 -0.37
N MET A 96 7.98 1.80 -0.83
CA MET A 96 7.54 1.92 -2.20
C MET A 96 6.83 3.25 -2.45
N THR A 97 5.94 3.66 -1.55
CA THR A 97 5.14 4.89 -1.65
C THR A 97 5.33 5.85 -0.47
N GLY A 98 5.68 5.33 0.71
CA GLY A 98 5.78 6.12 1.93
C GLY A 98 4.42 6.66 2.41
N TYR A 99 4.44 7.35 3.55
CA TYR A 99 3.24 7.99 4.11
C TYR A 99 3.30 9.53 4.07
N ARG A 100 4.51 10.11 4.01
CA ARG A 100 4.71 11.56 4.16
C ARG A 100 4.13 12.34 3.00
N ASP A 101 4.37 11.89 1.77
CA ASP A 101 3.82 12.53 0.58
C ASP A 101 2.29 12.41 0.54
N ALA A 102 1.74 11.28 0.99
CA ALA A 102 0.30 11.06 1.08
C ALA A 102 -0.40 11.96 2.11
N TRP A 103 0.30 12.45 3.14
CA TRP A 103 -0.26 13.37 4.13
C TRP A 103 -0.85 14.63 3.50
N ARG A 104 -0.24 15.11 2.41
CA ARG A 104 -0.68 16.31 1.67
C ARG A 104 -2.08 16.13 1.05
N LEU A 105 -2.56 14.89 0.89
CA LEU A 105 -3.91 14.63 0.40
C LEU A 105 -4.98 15.16 1.36
N LEU A 106 -4.70 15.33 2.65
CA LEU A 106 -5.68 15.84 3.61
C LEU A 106 -6.23 17.23 3.22
N ASP A 107 -5.46 18.04 2.49
CA ASP A 107 -5.93 19.33 1.96
C ASP A 107 -7.04 19.17 0.90
N LEU A 108 -7.04 18.06 0.17
CA LEU A 108 -8.03 17.73 -0.86
C LEU A 108 -9.17 16.84 -0.33
N TYR A 109 -8.99 16.18 0.82
CA TYR A 109 -9.95 15.24 1.38
C TYR A 109 -10.30 15.61 2.83
N PRO A 110 -11.06 16.70 3.06
CA PRO A 110 -11.32 17.23 4.41
C PRO A 110 -12.09 16.28 5.34
N HIS A 111 -12.74 15.24 4.80
CA HIS A 111 -13.46 14.22 5.56
C HIS A 111 -12.75 12.84 5.50
N ALA A 112 -11.46 12.83 5.18
CA ALA A 112 -10.65 11.62 5.25
C ALA A 112 -10.25 11.30 6.69
N THR A 113 -10.42 10.02 7.05
CA THR A 113 -9.58 9.43 8.09
C THR A 113 -8.24 9.08 7.46
N PHE A 114 -7.14 9.59 8.02
CA PHE A 114 -5.78 9.23 7.60
C PHE A 114 -5.09 8.46 8.72
N ALA A 115 -4.57 7.27 8.42
CA ALA A 115 -3.84 6.46 9.37
C ALA A 115 -2.51 5.96 8.78
N VAL A 116 -1.47 6.04 9.63
CA VAL A 116 -0.17 5.42 9.38
C VAL A 116 -0.08 4.22 10.31
N LEU A 117 -0.05 3.01 9.76
CA LEU A 117 0.01 1.78 10.54
C LEU A 117 1.45 1.36 10.78
N ASP A 118 1.80 1.04 12.02
CA ASP A 118 3.06 0.37 12.33
C ASP A 118 3.03 -1.09 11.86
N ARG A 119 4.21 -1.69 11.65
CA ARG A 119 4.38 -3.03 11.10
C ARG A 119 3.59 -3.21 9.79
N ALA A 120 3.67 -2.20 8.92
CA ALA A 120 3.00 -2.18 7.64
C ALA A 120 3.87 -1.48 6.59
N GLY A 121 4.04 -2.14 5.46
CA GLY A 121 4.73 -1.70 4.28
C GLY A 121 3.75 -1.57 3.11
N HIS A 122 4.23 -1.86 1.90
CA HIS A 122 3.42 -1.73 0.69
C HIS A 122 2.24 -2.71 0.63
N ASN A 123 2.42 -3.86 1.27
CA ASN A 123 1.45 -4.94 1.35
C ASN A 123 0.57 -4.85 2.60
N LEU A 124 0.28 -3.64 3.07
CA LEU A 124 -0.49 -3.35 4.29
C LEU A 124 -1.77 -4.19 4.42
N HIS A 125 -2.46 -4.47 3.31
CA HIS A 125 -3.69 -5.25 3.29
C HIS A 125 -3.53 -6.71 3.74
N MET A 126 -2.33 -7.27 3.61
CA MET A 126 -1.96 -8.58 4.13
C MET A 126 -1.32 -8.48 5.52
N GLU A 127 -0.54 -7.43 5.76
CA GLU A 127 0.29 -7.30 6.96
C GLU A 127 -0.50 -6.79 8.18
N GLN A 128 -1.58 -6.03 7.95
CA GLN A 128 -2.46 -5.45 8.97
C GLN A 128 -3.93 -5.76 8.68
N GLU A 129 -4.25 -7.01 8.33
CA GLU A 129 -5.59 -7.44 7.91
C GLU A 129 -6.71 -7.04 8.90
N GLU A 130 -6.48 -7.23 10.20
CA GLU A 130 -7.47 -6.90 11.23
C GLU A 130 -7.75 -5.39 11.29
N LEU A 131 -6.70 -4.57 11.34
CA LEU A 131 -6.83 -3.10 11.37
C LEU A 131 -7.42 -2.56 10.07
N LEU A 132 -7.00 -3.10 8.91
CA LEU A 132 -7.60 -2.80 7.63
C LEU A 132 -9.11 -3.06 7.68
N GLY A 133 -9.50 -4.26 8.11
CA GLY A 133 -10.90 -4.66 8.20
C GLY A 133 -11.72 -3.75 9.12
N ALA A 134 -11.18 -3.39 10.28
CA ALA A 134 -11.83 -2.47 11.21
C ALA A 134 -12.02 -1.06 10.62
N MET A 135 -10.96 -0.50 10.01
CA MET A 135 -11.00 0.84 9.42
C MET A 135 -11.88 0.91 8.17
N VAL A 136 -11.89 -0.13 7.34
CA VAL A 136 -12.80 -0.23 6.18
C VAL A 136 -14.26 -0.31 6.64
N LYS A 137 -14.56 -1.09 7.69
CA LYS A 137 -15.92 -1.15 8.27
C LYS A 137 -16.39 0.20 8.79
N ASP A 138 -15.53 0.93 9.52
CA ASP A 138 -15.82 2.30 9.96
C ASP A 138 -16.13 3.21 8.76
N TRP A 139 -15.26 3.20 7.75
CA TRP A 139 -15.45 4.01 6.54
C TRP A 139 -16.76 3.68 5.82
N LEU A 140 -17.12 2.40 5.71
CA LEU A 140 -18.39 1.96 5.13
C LEU A 140 -19.60 2.44 5.94
N SER A 141 -19.52 2.47 7.27
CA SER A 141 -20.57 3.05 8.13
C SER A 141 -20.78 4.53 7.82
N ARG A 142 -19.69 5.31 7.81
CA ARG A 142 -19.73 6.76 7.54
C ARG A 142 -20.26 7.09 6.14
N THR A 143 -20.00 6.23 5.14
CA THR A 143 -20.56 6.42 3.79
C THR A 143 -22.05 6.07 3.71
N GLY A 144 -22.54 5.14 4.53
CA GLY A 144 -23.95 4.76 4.62
C GLY A 144 -24.83 5.70 5.44
N GLU A 145 -24.25 6.47 6.37
CA GLU A 145 -24.98 7.33 7.30
C GLU A 145 -25.59 8.60 6.67
N GLY A 146 -25.27 8.92 5.41
CA GLY A 146 -25.76 10.12 4.74
C GLY A 146 -25.29 11.39 5.44
N MET A 147 -24.18 11.99 4.98
CA MET A 147 -23.72 13.25 5.54
C MET A 147 -24.81 14.32 5.43
N LEU A 148 -25.16 14.93 6.57
CA LEU A 148 -25.93 16.18 6.60
C LEU A 148 -25.16 17.21 5.76
N THR A 149 -25.73 17.56 4.60
CA THR A 149 -25.27 18.64 3.72
C THR A 149 -25.35 19.99 4.39
#